data_AF-A0A8W7PWB1-F1
#
_entry.id   AF-A0A8W7PWB1-F1
#
_cell.length_a   1.000
_cell.length_b   1.000
_cell.length_c   1.000
_cell.angle_alpha   90.00
_cell.angle_beta   90.00
_cell.angle_gamma   90.00
#
_symmetry.space_group_name_H-M   'P 1'
#
loop_
_entity.id
_entity.type
_entity.pdbx_description
1 polymer ?
#
loop_
_entity_poly.entity_id
_entity_poly.type
_entity_poly.pdbx_seq_one_letter_code
_entity_poly.pdbx_strand_id
1 'polypeptide(L)'
;MHEYRREHAEAARDVSAYLSNPVNAFLLTKRLTTDWRYVENLMTYEVGKEFLENVTAYRSVLKFPSDEDLNGAAVALMRLQDTYNLDTASLARGMLNGVQYSTELSAGDCFELGRQSYLNGDYYHTVLWMREAMDRLTGEVNRTATKEDVLEYLAFSTFKQGNIQTALSMTEELLELVPDHERAVSNKAYYVKELQKEAQQKILRGDDGSEEVPVDTTTLLKLSLGLLVTIVLVRVIL
;
A
#
# COMPACT_ATOMS: atom_id res chain seq x y z
N MET A 1 18.51 -30.68 -12.15
CA MET A 1 17.03 -30.81 -12.13
C MET A 1 16.47 -31.52 -13.38
N HIS A 2 16.85 -31.13 -14.60
CA HIS A 2 16.32 -31.75 -15.83
C HIS A 2 16.68 -33.23 -16.01
N GLU A 3 17.88 -33.64 -15.60
CA GLU A 3 18.35 -35.03 -15.68
C GLU A 3 17.58 -35.97 -14.75
N TYR A 4 17.36 -35.57 -13.49
CA TYR A 4 16.54 -36.30 -12.53
C TYR A 4 15.10 -36.53 -13.01
N ARG A 5 14.50 -35.52 -13.65
CA ARG A 5 13.14 -35.63 -14.22
C ARG A 5 13.09 -36.60 -15.38
N ARG A 6 14.12 -36.61 -16.24
CA ARG A 6 14.20 -37.52 -17.40
C ARG A 6 14.33 -38.98 -16.94
N GLU A 7 15.26 -39.26 -16.03
CA GLU A 7 15.47 -40.60 -15.51
C GLU A 7 14.27 -41.12 -14.71
N HIS A 8 13.60 -40.25 -13.95
CA HIS A 8 12.35 -40.60 -13.28
C HIS A 8 11.25 -40.98 -14.29
N ALA A 9 11.11 -40.22 -15.38
CA ALA A 9 10.14 -40.51 -16.42
C ALA A 9 10.45 -41.82 -17.19
N GLU A 10 11.73 -42.15 -17.38
CA GLU A 10 12.16 -43.42 -17.98
C GLU A 10 11.92 -44.61 -17.05
N ALA A 11 12.28 -44.48 -15.77
CA ALA A 11 12.03 -45.52 -14.76
C ALA A 11 10.52 -45.74 -14.50
N ALA A 12 9.70 -44.69 -14.56
CA ALA A 12 8.25 -44.77 -14.33
C ALA A 12 7.50 -45.49 -15.45
N ARG A 13 8.08 -45.58 -16.67
CA ARG A 13 7.48 -46.30 -17.79
C ARG A 13 7.58 -47.81 -17.62
N ASP A 14 8.73 -48.30 -17.17
CA ASP A 14 8.96 -49.71 -16.84
C ASP A 14 10.14 -49.85 -15.87
N VAL A 15 9.81 -50.09 -14.60
CA VAL A 15 10.78 -50.22 -13.52
C VAL A 15 11.66 -51.46 -13.69
N SER A 16 11.10 -52.57 -14.18
CA SER A 16 11.81 -53.84 -14.30
C SER A 16 12.87 -53.77 -15.40
N ALA A 17 12.48 -53.24 -16.57
CA ALA A 17 13.41 -53.01 -17.67
C ALA A 17 14.50 -51.98 -17.30
N TYR A 18 14.13 -50.89 -16.61
CA TYR A 18 15.08 -49.88 -16.16
C TYR A 18 16.13 -50.45 -15.19
N LEU A 19 15.71 -51.27 -14.22
CA LEU A 19 16.61 -51.87 -13.22
C LEU A 19 17.41 -53.06 -13.76
N SER A 20 16.97 -53.68 -14.85
CA SER A 20 17.76 -54.73 -15.53
C SER A 20 19.05 -54.20 -16.15
N ASN A 21 19.14 -52.87 -16.39
CA ASN A 21 20.38 -52.22 -16.77
C ASN A 21 21.23 -51.95 -15.52
N PRO A 22 22.43 -52.57 -15.39
CA PRO A 22 23.26 -52.45 -14.19
C PRO A 22 23.77 -51.03 -13.92
N VAL A 23 23.92 -50.18 -14.95
CA VAL A 23 24.29 -48.78 -14.80
C VAL A 23 23.15 -47.98 -14.17
N ASN A 24 21.93 -48.19 -14.65
CA ASN A 24 20.73 -47.54 -14.12
C ASN A 24 20.44 -47.97 -12.69
N ALA A 25 20.60 -49.26 -12.38
CA ALA A 25 20.46 -49.79 -11.03
C ALA A 25 21.48 -49.13 -10.08
N PHE A 26 22.76 -49.08 -10.46
CA PHE A 26 23.80 -48.42 -9.67
C PHE A 26 23.52 -46.92 -9.45
N LEU A 27 23.14 -46.18 -10.50
CA LEU A 27 22.85 -44.75 -10.42
C LEU A 27 21.66 -44.47 -9.51
N LEU A 28 20.59 -45.26 -9.59
CA LEU A 28 19.43 -45.13 -8.70
C LEU A 28 19.82 -45.42 -7.25
N THR A 29 20.56 -46.50 -6.99
CA THR A 29 21.04 -46.84 -5.65
C THR A 29 21.93 -45.74 -5.07
N LYS A 30 22.90 -45.23 -5.84
CA LYS A 30 23.75 -44.11 -5.42
C LYS A 30 22.91 -42.87 -5.12
N ARG A 31 21.93 -42.55 -5.94
CA ARG A 31 21.07 -41.38 -5.76
C ARG A 31 20.26 -41.45 -4.46
N LEU A 32 19.63 -42.59 -4.20
CA LEU A 32 18.79 -42.77 -3.01
C LEU A 32 19.60 -42.94 -1.71
N THR A 33 20.87 -43.32 -1.80
CA THR A 33 21.71 -43.56 -0.62
C THR A 33 22.68 -42.42 -0.32
N THR A 34 23.33 -41.85 -1.34
CA THR A 34 24.43 -40.90 -1.19
C THR A 34 23.97 -39.49 -1.56
N ASP A 35 23.40 -39.32 -2.74
CA ASP A 35 23.00 -37.99 -3.21
C ASP A 35 21.85 -37.43 -2.33
N TRP A 36 20.90 -38.29 -1.94
CA TRP A 36 19.80 -37.88 -1.06
C TRP A 36 20.26 -37.46 0.33
N ARG A 37 21.26 -38.15 0.91
CA ARG A 37 21.87 -37.74 2.19
C ARG A 37 22.54 -36.37 2.10
N TYR A 38 23.16 -36.06 0.97
CA TYR A 38 23.75 -34.73 0.75
C TYR A 38 22.66 -33.64 0.70
N VAL A 39 21.56 -33.91 -0.02
CA VAL A 39 20.41 -32.99 -0.09
C VAL A 39 19.77 -32.80 1.28
N GLU A 40 19.55 -33.88 2.02
CA GLU A 40 19.03 -33.86 3.39
C GLU A 40 19.91 -33.01 4.30
N ASN A 41 21.23 -33.27 4.33
CA ASN A 41 22.17 -32.49 5.13
C ASN A 41 22.17 -31.00 4.76
N LEU A 42 22.04 -30.67 3.48
CA LEU A 42 21.96 -29.29 3.02
C LEU A 42 20.65 -28.61 3.45
N MET A 43 19.52 -29.35 3.42
CA MET A 43 18.22 -28.86 3.88
C MET A 43 18.14 -28.73 5.41
N THR A 44 18.84 -29.60 6.14
CA THR A 44 18.92 -29.54 7.62
C THR A 44 19.92 -28.49 8.10
N TYR A 45 20.75 -27.93 7.22
CA TYR A 45 21.71 -26.89 7.58
C TYR A 45 20.99 -25.56 7.85
N GLU A 46 20.82 -25.23 9.14
CA GLU A 46 20.19 -23.99 9.57
C GLU A 46 21.17 -22.80 9.46
N VAL A 47 21.32 -22.24 8.26
CA VAL A 47 22.18 -21.05 8.00
C VAL A 47 21.86 -19.88 8.94
N GLY A 48 20.60 -19.74 9.36
CA GLY A 48 20.14 -18.65 10.21
C GLY A 48 20.31 -18.87 11.72
N LYS A 49 20.67 -20.08 12.17
CA LYS A 49 20.67 -20.41 13.61
C LYS A 49 21.65 -19.54 14.40
N GLU A 50 22.89 -19.42 13.93
CA GLU A 50 23.92 -18.61 14.60
C GLU A 50 23.50 -17.12 14.66
N PHE A 51 22.89 -16.61 13.58
CA PHE A 51 22.35 -15.25 13.55
C PHE A 51 21.22 -15.06 14.55
N LEU A 52 20.27 -16.01 14.62
CA LEU A 52 19.16 -15.97 15.57
C LEU A 52 19.64 -16.07 17.02
N GLU A 53 20.62 -16.93 17.31
CA GLU A 53 21.24 -17.04 18.64
C GLU A 53 21.90 -15.72 19.03
N ASN A 54 22.62 -15.08 18.11
CA ASN A 54 23.26 -13.79 18.35
C ASN A 54 22.24 -12.66 18.60
N VAL A 55 21.20 -12.54 17.76
CA VAL A 55 20.12 -11.56 17.96
C VAL A 55 19.38 -11.82 19.28
N THR A 56 19.15 -13.08 19.63
CA THR A 56 18.49 -13.45 20.89
C THR A 56 19.36 -13.09 22.10
N ALA A 57 20.67 -13.28 22.01
CA ALA A 57 21.63 -12.84 23.03
C ALA A 57 21.63 -11.31 23.16
N TYR A 58 21.56 -10.56 22.06
CA TYR A 58 21.41 -9.10 22.14
C TYR A 58 20.10 -8.68 22.79
N ARG A 59 18.97 -9.35 22.50
CA ARG A 59 17.67 -9.04 23.11
C ARG A 59 17.62 -9.30 24.62
N SER A 60 18.45 -10.22 25.14
CA SER A 60 18.49 -10.49 26.58
C SER A 60 19.30 -9.45 27.36
N VAL A 61 20.22 -8.73 26.69
CA VAL A 61 21.07 -7.69 27.29
C VAL A 61 20.56 -6.28 26.97
N LEU A 62 20.06 -6.06 25.75
CA LEU A 62 19.50 -4.81 25.26
C LEU A 62 17.98 -4.97 25.15
N LYS A 63 17.24 -4.20 25.95
CA LYS A 63 15.78 -4.15 25.85
C LYS A 63 15.39 -3.47 24.54
N PHE A 64 14.90 -4.23 23.57
CA PHE A 64 14.46 -3.67 22.30
C PHE A 64 13.14 -2.90 22.49
N PRO A 65 12.91 -1.84 21.69
CA PRO A 65 11.62 -1.16 21.63
C PRO A 65 10.50 -2.15 21.30
N SER A 66 9.34 -1.91 21.89
CA SER A 66 8.09 -2.61 21.66
C SER A 66 7.21 -1.89 20.64
N ASP A 67 6.08 -2.51 20.28
CA ASP A 67 5.08 -1.87 19.43
C ASP A 67 4.53 -0.56 20.05
N GLU A 68 4.50 -0.47 21.38
CA GLU A 68 4.10 0.75 22.11
C GLU A 68 5.11 1.88 21.88
N ASP A 69 6.40 1.57 21.86
CA ASP A 69 7.46 2.55 21.61
C ASP A 69 7.41 3.07 20.16
N LEU A 70 7.11 2.19 19.20
CA LEU A 70 6.89 2.57 17.80
C LEU A 70 5.69 3.52 17.66
N ASN A 71 4.55 3.15 18.26
CA ASN A 71 3.37 4.01 18.27
C ASN A 71 3.65 5.36 18.96
N GLY A 72 4.36 5.35 20.09
CA GLY A 72 4.77 6.56 20.80
C GLY A 72 5.65 7.49 19.94
N ALA A 73 6.60 6.93 19.18
CA ALA A 73 7.42 7.68 18.24
C ALA A 73 6.58 8.27 17.09
N ALA A 74 5.65 7.50 16.52
CA ALA A 74 4.75 7.98 15.47
C ALA A 74 3.86 9.14 15.97
N VAL A 75 3.24 8.99 17.16
CA VAL A 75 2.44 10.05 17.79
C VAL A 75 3.27 11.30 18.08
N ALA A 76 4.50 11.14 18.56
CA ALA A 76 5.41 12.27 18.79
C ALA A 76 5.75 12.99 17.47
N LEU A 77 5.96 12.25 16.37
CA LEU A 77 6.21 12.82 15.06
C LEU A 77 4.99 13.62 14.54
N MET A 78 3.77 13.08 14.65
CA MET A 78 2.54 13.80 14.27
C MET A 78 2.37 15.09 15.09
N ARG A 79 2.66 15.04 16.40
CA ARG A 79 2.62 16.24 17.25
C ARG A 79 3.58 17.33 16.77
N LEU A 80 4.80 16.95 16.36
CA LEU A 80 5.76 17.90 15.79
C LEU A 80 5.29 18.43 14.44
N GLN A 81 4.72 17.56 13.61
CA GLN A 81 4.13 17.93 12.33
C GLN A 81 3.06 19.01 12.51
N ASP A 82 2.11 18.82 13.43
CA ASP A 82 1.07 19.80 13.75
C ASP A 82 1.64 21.09 14.35
N THR A 83 2.50 20.96 15.37
CA THR A 83 3.03 22.11 16.14
C THR A 83 3.77 23.08 15.24
N TYR A 84 4.49 22.57 14.24
CA TYR A 84 5.31 23.36 13.33
C TYR A 84 4.73 23.45 11.92
N ASN A 85 3.51 22.94 11.69
CA ASN A 85 2.86 22.89 10.39
C ASN A 85 3.78 22.35 9.27
N LEU A 86 4.40 21.20 9.53
CA LEU A 86 5.39 20.60 8.64
C LEU A 86 4.70 19.89 7.46
N ASP A 87 5.22 20.14 6.26
CA ASP A 87 4.81 19.43 5.05
C ASP A 87 5.22 17.95 5.11
N THR A 88 4.26 17.05 4.88
CA THR A 88 4.45 15.59 4.93
C THR A 88 5.54 15.13 3.97
N ALA A 89 5.57 15.65 2.75
CA ALA A 89 6.53 15.23 1.74
C ALA A 89 7.96 15.66 2.10
N SER A 90 8.11 16.86 2.68
CA SER A 90 9.39 17.36 3.17
C SER A 90 9.88 16.56 4.37
N LEU A 91 8.99 16.25 5.31
CA LEU A 91 9.29 15.41 6.47
C LEU A 91 9.70 13.99 6.04
N ALA A 92 9.00 13.41 5.06
CA ALA A 92 9.33 12.11 4.49
C ALA A 92 10.67 12.11 3.72
N ARG A 93 11.11 13.24 3.17
CA ARG A 93 12.47 13.40 2.61
C ARG A 93 13.55 13.65 3.68
N GLY A 94 13.18 13.65 4.96
CA GLY A 94 14.09 13.97 6.05
C GLY A 94 14.52 15.44 6.09
N MET A 95 13.73 16.33 5.47
CA MET A 95 14.04 17.75 5.35
C MET A 95 13.24 18.60 6.34
N LEU A 96 13.95 19.39 7.15
CA LEU A 96 13.37 20.40 8.03
C LEU A 96 14.01 21.75 7.71
N ASN A 97 13.20 22.78 7.45
CA ASN A 97 13.68 24.13 7.08
C ASN A 97 14.69 24.14 5.91
N GLY A 98 14.52 23.23 4.94
CA GLY A 98 15.40 23.13 3.76
C GLY A 98 16.74 22.43 3.99
N VAL A 99 16.98 21.89 5.19
CA VAL A 99 18.18 21.10 5.51
C VAL A 99 17.77 19.63 5.66
N GLN A 100 18.49 18.73 5.00
CA GLN A 100 18.31 17.28 5.14
C GLN A 100 19.03 16.78 6.39
N TYR A 101 18.27 16.33 7.38
CA TYR A 101 18.77 15.84 8.67
C TYR A 101 18.78 14.32 8.76
N SER A 102 18.01 13.62 7.93
CA SER A 102 17.88 12.17 7.98
C SER A 102 17.83 11.54 6.58
N THR A 103 17.90 10.21 6.55
CA THR A 103 17.52 9.43 5.38
C THR A 103 16.04 9.64 5.06
N GLU A 104 15.71 9.44 3.79
CA GLU A 104 14.33 9.50 3.33
C GLU A 104 13.55 8.26 3.81
N LEU A 105 12.25 8.47 4.06
CA LEU A 105 11.30 7.42 4.35
C LEU A 105 10.90 6.68 3.07
N SER A 106 10.80 5.36 3.17
CA SER A 106 10.26 4.49 2.11
C SER A 106 8.74 4.62 2.01
N ALA A 107 8.13 4.02 0.97
CA ALA A 107 6.67 3.96 0.89
C ALA A 107 6.08 3.16 2.07
N GLY A 108 6.78 2.12 2.51
CA GLY A 108 6.46 1.30 3.67
C GLY A 108 6.53 2.05 4.99
N ASP A 109 7.54 2.91 5.17
CA ASP A 109 7.63 3.76 6.36
C ASP A 109 6.47 4.77 6.43
N CYS A 110 6.13 5.40 5.29
CA CYS A 110 4.96 6.29 5.20
C CYS A 110 3.65 5.54 5.45
N PHE A 111 3.52 4.33 4.91
CA PHE A 111 2.37 3.45 5.18
C PHE A 111 2.26 3.12 6.67
N GLU A 112 3.37 2.76 7.33
CA GLU A 112 3.37 2.43 8.75
C GLU A 112 2.98 3.65 9.61
N LEU A 113 3.50 4.85 9.29
CA LEU A 113 3.06 6.08 9.96
C LEU A 113 1.55 6.33 9.79
N GLY A 114 1.04 6.19 8.57
CA GLY A 114 -0.40 6.31 8.32
C GLY A 114 -1.22 5.25 9.07
N ARG A 115 -0.71 4.02 9.19
CA ARG A 115 -1.37 2.93 9.91
C ARG A 115 -1.39 3.17 11.43
N GLN A 116 -0.30 3.66 12.01
CA GLN A 116 -0.26 4.04 13.42
C GLN A 116 -1.26 5.18 13.70
N SER A 117 -1.32 6.20 12.84
CA SER A 117 -2.33 7.26 12.93
C SER A 117 -3.76 6.72 12.86
N TYR A 118 -4.02 5.77 11.94
CA TYR A 118 -5.33 5.14 11.79
C TYR A 118 -5.76 4.41 13.07
N LEU A 119 -4.86 3.62 13.65
CA LEU A 119 -5.13 2.86 14.88
C LEU A 119 -5.42 3.79 16.06
N ASN A 120 -4.85 4.99 16.07
CA ASN A 120 -5.12 6.03 17.05
C ASN A 120 -6.39 6.85 16.76
N GLY A 121 -7.10 6.56 15.66
CA GLY A 121 -8.29 7.31 15.23
C GLY A 121 -8.00 8.67 14.61
N ASP A 122 -6.72 8.96 14.30
CA ASP A 122 -6.28 10.17 13.64
C ASP A 122 -6.38 10.02 12.12
N TYR A 123 -7.61 10.17 11.62
CA TYR A 123 -7.89 10.05 10.19
C TYR A 123 -7.29 11.19 9.37
N TYR A 124 -6.96 12.32 9.98
CA TYR A 124 -6.31 13.44 9.31
C TYR A 124 -4.89 13.04 8.89
N HIS A 125 -4.06 12.65 9.86
CA HIS A 125 -2.69 12.20 9.57
C HIS A 125 -2.66 10.91 8.77
N THR A 126 -3.63 10.01 8.96
CA THR A 126 -3.74 8.81 8.13
C THR A 126 -3.80 9.17 6.65
N VAL A 127 -4.67 10.12 6.27
CA VAL A 127 -4.80 10.53 4.86
C VAL A 127 -3.53 11.19 4.34
N LEU A 128 -2.86 12.03 5.15
CA LEU A 128 -1.61 12.67 4.75
C LEU A 128 -0.52 11.63 4.43
N TRP A 129 -0.30 10.69 5.35
CA TRP A 129 0.78 9.72 5.23
C TRP A 129 0.48 8.60 4.22
N MET A 130 -0.78 8.21 4.08
CA MET A 130 -1.18 7.25 3.03
C MET A 130 -1.08 7.85 1.63
N ARG A 131 -1.32 9.17 1.46
CA ARG A 131 -1.06 9.85 0.18
C ARG A 131 0.43 9.91 -0.14
N GLU A 132 1.26 10.28 0.83
CA GLU A 132 2.72 10.27 0.64
C GLU A 132 3.24 8.86 0.31
N ALA A 133 2.70 7.82 0.96
CA ALA A 133 3.01 6.44 0.63
C ALA A 133 2.62 6.12 -0.83
N MET A 134 1.41 6.48 -1.26
CA MET A 134 0.93 6.28 -2.64
C MET A 134 1.82 6.98 -3.67
N ASP A 135 2.23 8.21 -3.41
CA ASP A 135 3.09 8.99 -4.31
C ASP A 135 4.45 8.30 -4.47
N ARG A 136 5.02 7.79 -3.36
CA ARG A 136 6.32 7.10 -3.35
C ARG A 136 6.29 5.73 -4.05
N LEU A 137 5.15 5.03 -4.07
CA LEU A 137 5.02 3.73 -4.76
C LEU A 137 5.44 3.78 -6.24
N THR A 138 5.30 4.94 -6.89
CA THR A 138 5.65 5.10 -8.31
C THR A 138 7.16 5.21 -8.55
N GLY A 139 7.92 5.73 -7.58
CA GLY A 139 9.35 5.99 -7.69
C GLY A 139 10.25 4.98 -6.98
N GLU A 140 9.66 4.10 -6.16
CA GLU A 140 10.42 3.14 -5.37
C GLU A 140 10.84 1.90 -6.18
N VAL A 141 12.15 1.64 -6.24
CA VAL A 141 12.70 0.46 -6.94
C VAL A 141 12.34 -0.83 -6.21
N ASN A 142 12.49 -0.83 -4.90
CA ASN A 142 12.14 -1.96 -4.03
C ASN A 142 10.82 -1.64 -3.33
N ARG A 143 9.70 -2.12 -3.88
CA ARG A 143 8.37 -1.87 -3.30
C ARG A 143 8.30 -2.35 -1.85
N THR A 144 8.12 -1.41 -0.92
CA THR A 144 8.01 -1.68 0.52
C THR A 144 6.56 -1.67 1.02
N ALA A 145 5.62 -1.18 0.20
CA ALA A 145 4.18 -1.25 0.43
C ALA A 145 3.45 -1.62 -0.88
N THR A 146 2.18 -2.00 -0.77
CA THR A 146 1.33 -2.26 -1.92
C THR A 146 0.28 -1.16 -2.10
N LYS A 147 -0.17 -0.98 -3.34
CA LYS A 147 -1.26 -0.04 -3.65
C LYS A 147 -2.56 -0.47 -2.98
N GLU A 148 -2.80 -1.78 -2.92
CA GLU A 148 -3.98 -2.37 -2.29
C GLU A 148 -4.05 -2.00 -0.80
N ASP A 149 -2.95 -2.19 -0.07
CA ASP A 149 -2.87 -1.89 1.37
C ASP A 149 -3.10 -0.39 1.63
N VAL A 150 -2.48 0.48 0.82
CA VAL A 150 -2.62 1.94 0.99
C VAL A 150 -4.07 2.39 0.73
N LEU A 151 -4.69 1.91 -0.36
CA LEU A 151 -6.07 2.28 -0.73
C LEU A 151 -7.07 1.92 0.37
N GLU A 152 -6.88 0.80 1.04
CA GLU A 152 -7.78 0.34 2.09
C GLU A 152 -7.88 1.35 3.26
N TYR A 153 -6.74 1.77 3.82
CA TYR A 153 -6.72 2.75 4.91
C TYR A 153 -7.08 4.16 4.43
N LEU A 154 -6.62 4.54 3.24
CA LEU A 154 -6.87 5.85 2.66
C LEU A 154 -8.35 6.08 2.37
N ALA A 155 -9.04 5.10 1.76
CA ALA A 155 -10.45 5.18 1.44
C ALA A 155 -11.31 5.36 2.70
N PHE A 156 -11.10 4.52 3.71
CA PHE A 156 -11.86 4.61 4.96
C PHE A 156 -11.62 5.92 5.71
N SER A 157 -10.36 6.36 5.79
CA SER A 157 -10.01 7.60 6.48
C SER A 157 -10.54 8.82 5.74
N THR A 158 -10.54 8.79 4.41
CA THR A 158 -11.16 9.83 3.56
C THR A 158 -12.67 9.90 3.78
N PHE A 159 -13.34 8.75 3.92
CA PHE A 159 -14.75 8.70 4.31
C PHE A 159 -14.97 9.32 5.70
N LYS A 160 -14.11 9.01 6.68
CA LYS A 160 -14.19 9.58 8.04
C LYS A 160 -13.98 11.09 8.07
N GLN A 161 -13.27 11.65 7.09
CA GLN A 161 -13.16 13.10 6.89
C GLN A 161 -14.36 13.73 6.14
N GLY A 162 -15.37 12.95 5.77
CA GLY A 162 -16.59 13.42 5.11
C GLY A 162 -16.54 13.42 3.57
N ASN A 163 -15.44 12.98 2.97
CA ASN A 163 -15.29 12.95 1.51
C ASN A 163 -15.76 11.60 0.94
N ILE A 164 -17.07 11.34 1.03
CA ILE A 164 -17.67 10.04 0.69
C ILE A 164 -17.44 9.67 -0.79
N GLN A 165 -17.51 10.64 -1.70
CA GLN A 165 -17.32 10.39 -3.14
C GLN A 165 -15.90 9.91 -3.45
N THR A 166 -14.89 10.57 -2.90
CA THR A 166 -13.49 10.19 -3.09
C THR A 166 -13.20 8.84 -2.44
N ALA A 167 -13.75 8.58 -1.25
CA ALA A 167 -13.64 7.29 -0.59
C ALA A 167 -14.27 6.15 -1.42
N LEU A 168 -15.42 6.39 -2.04
CA LEU A 168 -16.06 5.44 -2.95
C LEU A 168 -15.17 5.15 -4.15
N SER A 169 -14.66 6.18 -4.83
CA SER A 169 -13.76 6.00 -5.99
C SER A 169 -12.52 5.17 -5.65
N MET A 170 -11.87 5.45 -4.50
CA MET A 170 -10.73 4.65 -4.05
C MET A 170 -11.11 3.20 -3.71
N THR A 171 -12.30 3.00 -3.15
CA THR A 171 -12.80 1.65 -2.83
C THR A 171 -13.11 0.86 -4.09
N GLU A 172 -13.62 1.51 -5.14
CA GLU A 172 -13.83 0.88 -6.44
C GLU A 172 -12.52 0.49 -7.09
N GLU A 173 -11.52 1.37 -7.06
CA GLU A 173 -10.17 1.07 -7.52
C GLU A 173 -9.54 -0.11 -6.75
N LEU A 174 -9.73 -0.18 -5.43
CA LEU A 174 -9.29 -1.32 -4.62
C LEU A 174 -9.96 -2.63 -5.07
N LEU A 175 -11.25 -2.60 -5.41
CA LEU A 175 -11.99 -3.77 -5.89
C LEU A 175 -11.62 -4.18 -7.33
N GLU A 176 -11.10 -3.26 -8.14
CA GLU A 176 -10.51 -3.61 -9.44
C GLU A 176 -9.20 -4.41 -9.27
N LEU A 177 -8.42 -4.09 -8.24
CA LEU A 177 -7.17 -4.80 -7.91
C LEU A 177 -7.45 -6.12 -7.18
N VAL A 178 -8.38 -6.11 -6.23
CA VAL A 178 -8.73 -7.25 -5.36
C VAL A 178 -10.26 -7.39 -5.29
N PRO A 179 -10.88 -8.13 -6.24
CA PRO A 179 -12.33 -8.26 -6.31
C PRO A 179 -12.99 -8.85 -5.06
N ASP A 180 -12.32 -9.80 -4.41
CA ASP A 180 -12.83 -10.52 -3.22
C ASP A 180 -12.40 -9.87 -1.89
N HIS A 181 -12.06 -8.57 -1.91
CA HIS A 181 -11.64 -7.87 -0.72
C HIS A 181 -12.81 -7.67 0.27
N GLU A 182 -12.81 -8.42 1.38
CA GLU A 182 -13.92 -8.48 2.36
C GLU A 182 -14.40 -7.10 2.84
N ARG A 183 -13.48 -6.25 3.32
CA ARG A 183 -13.82 -4.91 3.83
C ARG A 183 -14.27 -3.95 2.74
N ALA A 184 -13.63 -3.95 1.58
CA ALA A 184 -13.91 -3.03 0.48
C ALA A 184 -15.33 -3.23 -0.09
N VAL A 185 -15.78 -4.49 -0.25
CA VAL A 185 -17.15 -4.79 -0.72
C VAL A 185 -18.19 -4.19 0.22
N SER A 186 -18.00 -4.37 1.53
CA SER A 186 -18.91 -3.85 2.55
C SER A 186 -18.88 -2.32 2.62
N ASN A 187 -17.68 -1.72 2.56
CA ASN A 187 -17.50 -0.27 2.54
C ASN A 187 -18.16 0.37 1.32
N LYS A 188 -18.03 -0.22 0.13
CA LYS A 188 -18.67 0.26 -1.11
C LYS A 188 -20.18 0.35 -0.94
N ALA A 189 -20.81 -0.73 -0.49
CA ALA A 189 -22.26 -0.77 -0.28
C ALA A 189 -22.71 0.30 0.73
N TYR A 190 -21.92 0.50 1.79
CA TYR A 190 -22.18 1.51 2.80
C TYR A 190 -22.06 2.95 2.25
N TYR A 191 -20.99 3.27 1.52
CA TYR A 191 -20.79 4.62 0.95
C TYR A 191 -21.87 4.99 -0.07
N VAL A 192 -22.27 4.06 -0.93
CA VAL A 192 -23.37 4.27 -1.89
C VAL A 192 -24.67 4.60 -1.14
N LYS A 193 -24.96 3.88 -0.05
CA LYS A 193 -26.15 4.13 0.76
C LYS A 193 -26.14 5.52 1.41
N GLU A 194 -24.99 5.95 1.95
CA GLU A 194 -24.88 7.29 2.55
C GLU A 194 -25.04 8.40 1.51
N LEU A 195 -24.45 8.26 0.31
CA LEU A 195 -24.65 9.22 -0.79
C LEU A 195 -26.12 9.34 -1.23
N GLN A 196 -26.84 8.22 -1.29
CA GLN A 196 -28.27 8.22 -1.61
C GLN A 196 -29.09 8.97 -0.55
N LYS A 197 -28.78 8.78 0.73
CA LYS A 197 -29.43 9.52 1.82
C LYS A 197 -29.16 11.02 1.72
N GLU A 198 -27.92 11.42 1.46
CA GLU A 198 -27.57 12.83 1.27
C GLU A 198 -28.33 13.45 0.08
N ALA A 199 -28.45 12.73 -1.03
CA ALA A 199 -29.21 13.17 -2.18
C ALA A 199 -30.70 13.34 -1.84
N GLN A 200 -31.32 12.37 -1.15
CA GLN A 200 -32.71 12.44 -0.71
C GLN A 200 -32.95 13.61 0.26
N GLN A 201 -32.04 13.84 1.20
CA GLN A 201 -32.13 14.97 2.14
C GLN A 201 -32.04 16.32 1.43
N LYS A 202 -31.22 16.44 0.38
CA LYS A 202 -31.14 17.65 -0.44
C LYS A 202 -32.44 17.90 -1.21
N ILE A 203 -33.06 16.85 -1.76
CA ILE A 203 -34.37 16.96 -2.42
C ILE A 203 -35.44 17.43 -1.43
N LEU A 204 -35.50 16.84 -0.22
CA LEU A 204 -36.46 17.22 0.83
C LEU A 204 -36.25 18.64 1.39
N ARG A 205 -35.04 19.21 1.26
CA ARG A 205 -34.74 20.59 1.68
C ARG A 205 -34.95 21.64 0.58
N GLY A 206 -34.98 21.22 -0.69
CA GLY A 206 -35.18 22.09 -1.85
C GLY A 206 -36.62 22.18 -2.33
N ASP A 207 -37.56 21.49 -1.69
CA ASP A 207 -38.99 21.54 -2.02
C ASP A 207 -39.68 22.63 -1.18
N ASP A 208 -39.41 23.90 -1.50
CA ASP A 208 -40.18 25.05 -1.00
C ASP A 208 -41.40 25.38 -1.90
N GLY A 209 -41.67 24.53 -2.90
CA GLY A 209 -42.78 24.70 -3.84
C GLY A 209 -42.66 25.91 -4.77
N SER A 210 -41.50 26.56 -4.86
CA SER A 210 -41.25 27.62 -5.84
C SER A 210 -40.76 27.03 -7.17
N GLU A 211 -41.22 27.57 -8.31
CA GLU A 211 -40.74 27.17 -9.64
C GLU A 211 -39.22 27.36 -9.71
N GLU A 212 -38.50 26.36 -10.26
CA GLU A 212 -37.06 26.44 -10.50
C GLU A 212 -36.71 27.77 -11.16
N VAL A 213 -36.01 28.64 -10.43
CA VAL A 213 -35.50 29.90 -11.00
C VAL A 213 -34.51 29.50 -12.09
N PRO A 214 -34.74 29.87 -13.37
CA PRO A 214 -33.83 29.54 -14.44
C PRO A 214 -32.44 30.08 -14.10
N VAL A 215 -31.44 29.19 -14.08
CA VAL A 215 -30.06 29.59 -13.88
C VAL A 215 -29.68 30.51 -15.05
N ASP A 216 -29.48 31.79 -14.76
CA ASP A 216 -29.11 32.79 -15.75
C ASP A 216 -27.70 32.48 -16.28
N THR A 217 -27.65 31.88 -17.48
CA THR A 217 -26.40 31.46 -18.14
C THR A 217 -25.62 32.65 -18.71
N THR A 218 -26.15 33.89 -18.64
CA THR A 218 -25.42 35.08 -19.12
C THR A 218 -24.21 35.46 -18.26
N THR A 219 -24.16 35.07 -16.97
CA THR A 219 -22.99 35.32 -16.10
C THR A 219 -21.80 34.40 -16.44
N LEU A 220 -22.05 33.14 -16.82
CA LEU A 220 -21.00 32.21 -17.24
C LEU A 220 -20.36 32.60 -18.59
N LEU A 221 -21.16 33.17 -19.51
CA LEU A 221 -20.65 33.72 -20.78
C LEU A 221 -19.84 35.01 -20.58
N LYS A 222 -20.16 35.84 -19.58
CA LYS A 222 -19.35 37.05 -19.27
C LYS A 222 -17.99 36.72 -18.66
N LEU A 223 -17.88 35.65 -17.86
CA LEU A 223 -16.59 35.22 -17.32
C LEU A 223 -15.67 34.59 -18.38
N SER A 224 -16.22 33.86 -19.37
CA SER A 224 -15.42 33.26 -20.44
C SER A 224 -14.92 34.30 -21.46
N LEU A 225 -15.73 35.32 -21.79
CA LEU A 225 -15.28 36.42 -22.65
C LEU A 225 -14.26 37.34 -21.96
N GLY A 226 -14.34 37.52 -20.64
CA GLY A 226 -13.36 38.32 -19.87
C GLY A 226 -11.95 37.74 -19.85
N LEU A 227 -11.80 36.40 -19.83
CA LEU A 227 -10.48 35.76 -19.89
C LEU A 227 -9.85 35.79 -21.30
N LEU A 228 -10.66 35.74 -22.36
CA LEU A 228 -10.16 35.75 -23.75
C LEU A 228 -9.58 37.12 -24.15
N VAL A 229 -10.13 38.23 -23.65
CA VAL A 229 -9.61 39.58 -23.97
C VAL A 229 -8.25 39.84 -23.29
N THR A 230 -8.02 39.29 -22.10
CA THR A 230 -6.75 39.46 -21.37
C THR A 230 -5.61 38.65 -22.00
N ILE A 231 -5.90 37.47 -22.58
CA ILE A 231 -4.88 36.64 -23.24
C ILE A 231 -4.46 37.25 -24.59
N VAL A 232 -5.36 37.93 -25.31
CA VAL A 232 -5.01 38.58 -26.58
C VAL A 232 -4.19 39.86 -26.38
N LEU A 233 -4.42 40.62 -25.29
CA LEU A 233 -3.65 41.84 -25.02
C LEU A 233 -2.20 41.58 -24.61
N VAL A 234 -1.92 40.46 -23.92
CA VAL A 234 -0.55 40.12 -23.48
C VAL A 234 0.33 39.63 -24.63
N ARG A 235 -0.25 39.20 -25.76
CA ARG A 235 0.49 38.73 -26.94
C ARG A 235 0.89 39.82 -27.94
N VAL A 236 0.58 41.09 -27.66
CA VAL A 236 0.91 42.24 -28.54
C VAL A 236 2.01 43.14 -27.92
N ILE A 237 2.47 42.85 -26.69
CA ILE A 237 3.46 43.68 -25.96
C ILE A 237 4.77 42.92 -25.64
N LEU A 238 4.99 41.74 -26.22
CA LEU A 238 6.30 41.06 -26.22
C LEU A 238 6.74 40.68 -27.62
#